data_AF-A0A523W299-F1
#
_entry.id   AF-A0A523W299-F1
#
_cell.length_a   1.000
_cell.length_b   1.000
_cell.length_c   1.000
_cell.angle_alpha   90.00
_cell.angle_beta   90.00
_cell.angle_gamma   90.00
#
_symmetry.space_group_name_H-M   'P 1'
#
loop_
_entity.id
_entity.type
_entity.pdbx_description
1 polymer ?
#
loop_
_entity_poly.entity_id
_entity_poly.type
_entity_poly.pdbx_seq_one_letter_code
_entity_poly.pdbx_strand_id
1 'polypeptide(L)'
;MNNLQLILGKEQMSCLRNNLYMSKNIFSLVYDPIKENKIKLNLLPESCREIVCDHLRNNFTHKEKFDVKKLRLLSYNKLIGFSDSRKLTKRQRSLVEHRKVEYDKEMAVSLKIINIIEKEFKWPLTKIYLPECKQLNENHIFYYFEGSKKWVKSPNILSLFMLLIRVSSSLKKHTEFGTLDGFHKSLCNNNNTMYVSYLKTHYKRWLLALKYYDRLFGKISMRDLYLPDTKSSLFNEGINTLCDLFVKDLDLRKKFAKVLKENEILKSWEV
;
A
#
# COMPACT_ATOMS: atom_id res chain seq x y z
N MET A 1 -23.35 7.40 -3.11
CA MET A 1 -21.89 7.59 -2.95
C MET A 1 -21.68 8.93 -2.28
N ASN A 2 -20.86 9.01 -1.23
CA ASN A 2 -20.49 10.30 -0.64
C ASN A 2 -19.39 10.93 -1.52
N ASN A 3 -19.61 12.14 -2.03
CA ASN A 3 -18.61 12.86 -2.81
C ASN A 3 -17.52 13.38 -1.86
N LEU A 4 -16.40 12.68 -1.79
CA LEU A 4 -15.21 13.14 -1.07
C LEU A 4 -14.48 14.20 -1.91
N GLN A 5 -14.12 15.33 -1.32
CA GLN A 5 -13.35 16.38 -1.98
C GLN A 5 -11.90 16.40 -1.44
N LEU A 6 -10.90 16.38 -2.32
CA LEU A 6 -9.50 16.53 -1.96
C LEU A 6 -9.10 18.01 -1.97
N ILE A 7 -8.58 18.51 -0.84
CA ILE A 7 -8.08 19.89 -0.68
C ILE A 7 -6.58 19.85 -0.37
N LEU A 8 -5.80 20.63 -1.11
CA LEU A 8 -4.35 20.74 -1.04
C LEU A 8 -3.89 22.14 -0.61
N GLY A 9 -2.90 22.20 0.27
CA GLY A 9 -2.19 23.44 0.60
C GLY A 9 -1.25 23.90 -0.54
N LYS A 10 -0.90 25.19 -0.57
CA LYS A 10 0.02 25.77 -1.57
C LYS A 10 1.39 25.06 -1.61
N GLU A 11 1.94 24.72 -0.45
CA GLU A 11 3.23 24.00 -0.33
C GLU A 11 3.15 22.57 -0.91
N GLN A 12 2.02 21.90 -0.69
CA GLN A 12 1.78 20.54 -1.20
C GLN A 12 1.63 20.53 -2.72
N MET A 13 1.03 21.57 -3.27
CA MET A 13 0.96 21.79 -4.72
C MET A 13 2.35 21.98 -5.34
N SER A 14 3.27 22.65 -4.64
CA SER A 14 4.66 22.81 -5.08
C SER A 14 5.45 21.49 -5.01
N CYS A 15 5.33 20.77 -3.89
CA CYS A 15 5.90 19.42 -3.71
C CYS A 15 5.41 18.46 -4.80
N LEU A 16 4.10 18.48 -5.08
CA LEU A 16 3.53 17.71 -6.16
C LEU A 16 4.11 18.10 -7.50
N ARG A 17 4.39 19.37 -7.81
CA ARG A 17 4.96 19.76 -9.11
C ARG A 17 6.40 19.27 -9.31
N ASN A 18 7.20 19.24 -8.25
CA ASN A 18 8.64 18.99 -8.34
C ASN A 18 9.01 17.49 -8.40
N ASN A 19 8.21 16.59 -7.84
CA ASN A 19 8.54 15.15 -7.75
C ASN A 19 8.07 14.29 -8.93
N LEU A 20 7.77 14.91 -10.08
CA LEU A 20 6.93 14.30 -11.13
C LEU A 20 7.68 13.67 -12.30
N TYR A 21 8.97 13.44 -12.19
CA TYR A 21 9.77 12.89 -13.29
C TYR A 21 9.84 11.36 -13.33
N MET A 22 9.23 10.65 -12.38
CA MET A 22 9.27 9.18 -12.33
C MET A 22 7.86 8.60 -12.25
N SER A 23 7.41 8.00 -13.36
CA SER A 23 6.14 7.26 -13.44
C SER A 23 6.19 6.03 -12.52
N LYS A 24 5.49 6.07 -11.37
CA LYS A 24 5.17 4.91 -10.52
C LYS A 24 4.01 5.32 -9.59
N ASN A 25 3.08 4.41 -9.32
CA ASN A 25 2.05 4.57 -8.27
C ASN A 25 2.73 5.07 -6.98
N ILE A 26 2.47 6.32 -6.58
CA ILE A 26 2.99 6.90 -5.34
C ILE A 26 1.95 6.66 -4.24
N PHE A 27 2.41 6.39 -3.03
CA PHE A 27 1.54 6.20 -1.89
C PHE A 27 1.90 7.19 -0.79
N SER A 28 0.90 7.67 -0.06
CA SER A 28 1.04 8.59 1.06
C SER A 28 -0.02 8.29 2.13
N LEU A 29 0.22 8.72 3.36
CA LEU A 29 -0.77 8.64 4.43
C LEU A 29 -1.57 9.93 4.52
N VAL A 30 -2.84 9.75 4.84
CA VAL A 30 -3.79 10.85 4.95
C VAL A 30 -4.58 10.71 6.24
N TYR A 31 -4.91 11.86 6.84
CA TYR A 31 -5.75 11.92 8.03
C TYR A 31 -7.21 12.25 7.68
N ASP A 32 -8.09 11.37 8.15
CA ASP A 32 -9.52 11.50 8.38
C ASP A 32 -10.27 12.67 7.71
N PRO A 33 -10.95 12.37 6.58
CA PRO A 33 -11.81 13.31 5.88
C PRO A 33 -13.32 13.11 6.04
N ILE A 34 -13.75 12.02 6.69
CA ILE A 34 -15.09 11.46 6.45
C ILE A 34 -16.19 12.28 7.12
N LYS A 35 -15.87 13.07 8.17
CA LYS A 35 -16.84 13.97 8.81
C LYS A 35 -17.15 15.24 8.01
N GLU A 36 -16.28 15.65 7.08
CA GLU A 36 -16.40 16.94 6.38
C GLU A 36 -16.59 16.79 4.86
N ASN A 37 -16.67 15.57 4.33
CA ASN A 37 -16.54 15.28 2.89
C ASN A 37 -15.27 15.91 2.28
N LYS A 38 -14.22 16.11 3.08
CA LYS A 38 -13.02 16.86 2.69
C LYS A 38 -11.75 16.19 3.19
N ILE A 39 -10.83 15.92 2.28
CA ILE A 39 -9.52 15.32 2.54
C ILE A 39 -8.44 16.39 2.49
N LYS A 40 -7.80 16.66 3.63
CA LYS A 40 -6.58 17.48 3.71
C LYS A 40 -5.36 16.56 3.61
N LEU A 41 -4.55 16.73 2.59
CA LEU A 41 -3.30 15.97 2.44
C LEU A 41 -2.15 16.66 3.13
N ASN A 42 -1.06 15.92 3.37
CA ASN A 42 0.28 16.40 3.65
C ASN A 42 1.23 15.55 2.80
N LEU A 43 1.47 15.97 1.56
CA LEU A 43 2.27 15.18 0.61
C LEU A 43 3.76 15.44 0.81
N LEU A 44 4.54 14.35 0.87
CA LEU A 44 6.01 14.38 0.94
C LEU A 44 6.65 13.77 -0.33
N PRO A 45 7.89 14.18 -0.69
CA PRO A 45 8.51 13.95 -2.00
C PRO A 45 8.95 12.54 -2.44
N GLU A 46 9.19 11.53 -1.57
CA GLU A 46 10.19 10.47 -1.89
C GLU A 46 9.79 8.99 -1.67
N SER A 47 9.51 8.17 -2.69
CA SER A 47 9.33 6.69 -2.55
C SER A 47 8.22 6.17 -1.61
N CYS A 48 7.45 5.20 -2.10
CA CYS A 48 6.08 5.06 -1.62
C CYS A 48 5.91 4.43 -0.23
N ARG A 49 6.77 3.45 0.14
CA ARG A 49 6.65 2.75 1.42
C ARG A 49 7.39 3.52 2.49
N GLU A 50 8.59 3.96 2.17
CA GLU A 50 9.50 4.72 3.02
C GLU A 50 8.83 6.03 3.46
N ILE A 51 8.15 6.78 2.56
CA ILE A 51 7.33 7.94 2.98
C ILE A 51 6.31 7.56 4.02
N VAL A 52 5.55 6.50 3.77
CA VAL A 52 4.47 6.11 4.65
C VAL A 52 5.06 5.75 6.02
N CYS A 53 6.15 4.99 6.03
CA CYS A 53 6.90 4.61 7.21
C CYS A 53 7.51 5.82 7.96
N ASP A 54 8.18 6.73 7.26
CA ASP A 54 8.80 7.94 7.82
C ASP A 54 7.74 8.92 8.32
N HIS A 55 6.61 9.01 7.63
CA HIS A 55 5.47 9.79 8.11
C HIS A 55 4.95 9.22 9.42
N LEU A 56 4.73 7.91 9.53
CA LEU A 56 4.33 7.28 10.79
C LEU A 56 5.35 7.55 11.89
N ARG A 57 6.63 7.33 11.59
CA ARG A 57 7.76 7.59 12.49
C ARG A 57 7.73 9.02 13.02
N ASN A 58 7.70 10.02 12.14
CA ASN A 58 7.69 11.43 12.51
C ASN A 58 6.49 11.80 13.39
N ASN A 59 5.31 11.23 13.11
CA ASN A 59 4.15 11.47 13.97
C ASN A 59 4.30 10.83 15.34
N PHE A 60 4.89 9.63 15.44
CA PHE A 60 5.16 9.02 16.74
C PHE A 60 6.28 9.74 17.52
N THR A 61 7.24 10.37 16.84
CA THR A 61 8.33 11.13 17.49
C THR A 61 7.83 12.48 18.02
N HIS A 62 7.02 13.19 17.23
CA HIS A 62 6.73 14.61 17.48
C HIS A 62 5.30 14.91 17.93
N LYS A 63 4.36 13.95 17.89
CA LYS A 63 2.97 14.17 18.31
C LYS A 63 2.58 13.27 19.48
N GLU A 64 2.26 13.89 20.62
CA GLU A 64 1.81 13.19 21.83
C GLU A 64 0.49 12.43 21.64
N LYS A 65 -0.36 12.84 20.69
CA LYS A 65 -1.68 12.24 20.42
C LYS A 65 -1.83 11.85 18.95
N PHE A 66 -1.10 10.82 18.54
CA PHE A 66 -1.26 10.22 17.22
C PHE A 66 -2.43 9.22 17.19
N ASP A 67 -3.55 9.61 16.57
CA ASP A 67 -4.71 8.72 16.41
C ASP A 67 -4.59 7.84 15.16
N VAL A 68 -4.08 6.63 15.36
CA VAL A 68 -3.95 5.61 14.31
C VAL A 68 -5.31 5.29 13.66
N LYS A 69 -6.43 5.46 14.40
CA LYS A 69 -7.76 5.12 13.87
C LYS A 69 -8.12 5.96 12.63
N LYS A 70 -7.45 7.10 12.47
CA LYS A 70 -7.63 8.08 11.38
C LYS A 70 -6.73 7.86 10.17
N LEU A 71 -5.82 6.89 10.24
CA LEU A 71 -4.88 6.59 9.16
C LEU A 71 -5.57 5.95 7.97
N ARG A 72 -5.22 6.45 6.79
CA ARG A 72 -5.76 6.02 5.50
C ARG A 72 -4.65 6.08 4.46
N LEU A 73 -4.69 5.18 3.49
CA LEU A 73 -3.69 5.10 2.43
C LEU A 73 -4.21 5.80 1.18
N LEU A 74 -3.48 6.79 0.70
CA LEU A 74 -3.74 7.43 -0.58
C LEU A 74 -2.77 6.90 -1.61
N SER A 75 -3.31 6.46 -2.75
CA SER A 75 -2.55 6.21 -3.97
C SER A 75 -2.72 7.40 -4.92
N TYR A 76 -1.61 7.83 -5.50
CA TYR A 76 -1.51 8.93 -6.42
C TYR A 76 -0.86 8.48 -7.72
N ASN A 77 -1.48 8.83 -8.85
CA ASN A 77 -0.94 8.60 -10.17
C ASN A 77 -0.98 9.87 -11.01
N LYS A 78 0.19 10.26 -11.53
CA LYS A 78 0.29 11.26 -12.59
C LYS A 78 -0.03 10.60 -13.92
N LEU A 79 -1.04 11.09 -14.62
CA LEU A 79 -1.51 10.50 -15.88
C LEU A 79 -0.58 10.83 -17.04
N ILE A 80 -0.04 12.06 -17.09
CA ILE A 80 0.97 12.46 -18.08
C ILE A 80 1.94 13.51 -17.52
N GLY A 81 3.22 13.43 -17.91
CA GLY A 81 4.35 14.27 -17.50
C GLY A 81 4.29 15.76 -17.82
N PHE A 82 3.19 16.32 -18.31
CA PHE A 82 3.15 17.72 -18.76
C PHE A 82 3.23 18.69 -17.57
N SER A 83 4.16 19.65 -17.66
CA SER A 83 4.44 20.67 -16.65
C SER A 83 3.47 21.86 -16.70
N ASP A 84 2.89 22.16 -17.86
CA ASP A 84 1.84 23.18 -18.01
C ASP A 84 0.58 22.56 -18.62
N SER A 85 -0.42 22.35 -17.76
CA SER A 85 -1.70 21.73 -18.13
C SER A 85 -2.71 22.68 -18.74
N ARG A 86 -2.37 23.98 -18.86
CA ARG A 86 -3.36 25.00 -19.28
C ARG A 86 -3.77 24.88 -20.75
N LYS A 87 -3.05 24.09 -21.57
CA LYS A 87 -3.44 23.80 -22.96
C LYS A 87 -3.06 22.38 -23.38
N LEU A 88 -3.81 21.38 -22.90
CA LEU A 88 -3.75 20.04 -23.50
C LEU A 88 -4.38 20.07 -24.89
N THR A 89 -3.64 19.57 -25.88
CA THR A 89 -4.16 19.27 -27.22
C THR A 89 -5.23 18.17 -27.12
N LYS A 90 -6.10 18.06 -28.14
CA LYS A 90 -7.12 17.01 -28.22
C LYS A 90 -6.53 15.60 -28.06
N ARG A 91 -5.37 15.34 -28.69
CA ARG A 91 -4.64 14.06 -28.57
C ARG A 91 -4.18 13.80 -27.13
N GLN A 92 -3.66 14.82 -26.45
CA GLN A 92 -3.22 14.69 -25.06
C GLN A 92 -4.40 14.42 -24.12
N ARG A 93 -5.56 15.08 -24.32
CA ARG A 93 -6.78 14.81 -23.53
C ARG A 93 -7.24 13.35 -23.69
N SER A 94 -7.27 12.86 -24.94
CA SER A 94 -7.63 11.45 -25.21
C SER A 94 -6.65 10.46 -24.54
N LEU A 95 -5.36 10.78 -24.50
CA LEU A 95 -4.38 9.97 -23.76
C LEU A 95 -4.63 10.00 -22.25
N VAL A 96 -4.97 11.14 -21.67
CA VAL A 96 -5.34 11.27 -20.25
C VAL A 96 -6.56 10.40 -19.94
N GLU A 97 -7.61 10.49 -20.75
CA GLU A 97 -8.84 9.68 -20.59
C GLU A 97 -8.55 8.19 -20.71
N HIS A 98 -7.78 7.77 -21.71
CA HIS A 98 -7.36 6.38 -21.84
C HIS A 98 -6.59 5.89 -20.60
N ARG A 99 -5.63 6.69 -20.11
CA ARG A 99 -4.89 6.37 -18.89
C ARG A 99 -5.79 6.28 -17.66
N LYS A 100 -6.79 7.16 -17.51
CA LYS A 100 -7.77 7.06 -16.41
C LYS A 100 -8.48 5.72 -16.43
N VAL A 101 -8.98 5.30 -17.60
CA VAL A 101 -9.66 4.01 -17.77
C VAL A 101 -8.73 2.83 -17.43
N GLU A 102 -7.46 2.90 -17.83
CA GLU A 102 -6.48 1.88 -17.45
C GLU A 102 -6.27 1.82 -15.94
N TYR A 103 -6.05 2.96 -15.28
CA TYR A 103 -5.86 3.03 -13.83
C TYR A 103 -7.11 2.57 -13.05
N ASP A 104 -8.31 2.91 -13.51
CA ASP A 104 -9.56 2.46 -12.87
C ASP A 104 -9.68 0.94 -12.90
N LYS A 105 -9.33 0.32 -14.03
CA LYS A 105 -9.27 -1.15 -14.15
C LYS A 105 -8.20 -1.73 -13.21
N GLU A 106 -7.02 -1.12 -13.15
CA GLU A 106 -5.94 -1.56 -12.26
C GLU A 106 -6.35 -1.48 -10.79
N MET A 107 -6.96 -0.37 -10.36
CA MET A 107 -7.39 -0.19 -8.97
C MET A 107 -8.57 -1.10 -8.61
N ALA A 108 -9.50 -1.34 -9.53
CA ALA A 108 -10.57 -2.31 -9.33
C ALA A 108 -10.01 -3.73 -9.11
N VAL A 109 -8.98 -4.11 -9.88
CA VAL A 109 -8.28 -5.39 -9.71
C VAL A 109 -7.51 -5.42 -8.39
N SER A 110 -6.81 -4.34 -8.00
CA SER A 110 -6.16 -4.23 -6.69
C SER A 110 -7.16 -4.46 -5.56
N LEU A 111 -8.31 -3.77 -5.60
CA LEU A 111 -9.37 -3.91 -4.61
C LEU A 111 -9.90 -5.34 -4.53
N LYS A 112 -10.07 -5.99 -5.68
CA LYS A 112 -10.51 -7.38 -5.75
C LYS A 112 -9.51 -8.33 -5.07
N ILE A 113 -8.22 -8.22 -5.40
CA ILE A 113 -7.15 -9.01 -4.78
C ILE A 113 -7.16 -8.84 -3.26
N ILE A 114 -7.16 -7.58 -2.82
CA ILE A 114 -7.18 -7.20 -1.41
C ILE A 114 -8.40 -7.81 -0.71
N ASN A 115 -9.60 -7.64 -1.26
CA ASN A 115 -10.83 -8.11 -0.63
C ASN A 115 -10.92 -9.64 -0.58
N ILE A 116 -10.29 -10.36 -1.51
CA ILE A 116 -10.18 -11.83 -1.44
C ILE A 116 -9.35 -12.23 -0.22
N ILE A 117 -8.19 -11.60 -0.03
CA ILE A 117 -7.29 -11.87 1.08
C ILE A 117 -7.96 -11.48 2.42
N GLU A 118 -8.59 -10.32 2.48
CA GLU A 118 -9.26 -9.86 3.70
C GLU A 118 -10.46 -10.73 4.07
N LYS A 119 -11.23 -11.23 3.08
CA LYS A 119 -12.31 -12.21 3.34
C LYS A 119 -11.76 -13.50 3.93
N GLU A 120 -10.70 -14.05 3.37
CA GLU A 120 -10.06 -15.29 3.85
C GLU A 120 -9.70 -15.19 5.34
N PHE A 121 -9.10 -14.07 5.73
CA PHE A 121 -8.64 -13.85 7.10
C PHE A 121 -9.64 -13.14 8.01
N LYS A 122 -10.89 -12.94 7.55
CA LYS A 122 -11.96 -12.25 8.29
C LYS A 122 -11.58 -10.84 8.75
N TRP A 123 -10.88 -10.09 7.90
CA TRP A 123 -10.55 -8.69 8.13
C TRP A 123 -11.64 -7.78 7.56
N PRO A 124 -11.80 -6.55 8.10
CA PRO A 124 -12.67 -5.55 7.48
C PRO A 124 -12.26 -5.32 6.03
N LEU A 125 -13.25 -5.37 5.12
CA LEU A 125 -13.01 -5.22 3.69
C LEU A 125 -12.65 -3.80 3.33
N THR A 126 -11.66 -3.69 2.45
CA THR A 126 -11.18 -2.43 1.92
C THR A 126 -12.19 -1.82 0.96
N LYS A 127 -12.27 -0.49 1.00
CA LYS A 127 -13.03 0.34 0.07
C LYS A 127 -12.10 1.30 -0.64
N ILE A 128 -12.39 1.57 -1.91
CA ILE A 128 -11.73 2.64 -2.68
C ILE A 128 -12.72 3.78 -2.85
N TYR A 129 -12.23 4.99 -2.66
CA TYR A 129 -12.94 6.21 -2.97
C TYR A 129 -12.12 7.02 -3.98
N LEU A 130 -12.81 7.70 -4.89
CA LEU A 130 -12.25 8.60 -5.88
C LEU A 130 -12.57 10.03 -5.47
N PRO A 131 -11.69 10.72 -4.74
CA PRO A 131 -11.99 12.07 -4.32
C PRO A 131 -11.85 13.05 -5.49
N GLU A 132 -12.77 14.01 -5.58
CA GLU A 132 -12.68 15.12 -6.51
C GLU A 132 -11.63 16.13 -6.01
N CYS A 133 -10.55 16.35 -6.76
CA CYS A 133 -9.58 17.37 -6.41
C CYS A 133 -9.87 18.69 -7.14
N LYS A 134 -10.46 19.64 -6.44
CA LYS A 134 -10.83 20.96 -7.00
C LYS A 134 -9.64 21.84 -7.40
N GLN A 135 -8.46 21.58 -6.84
CA GLN A 135 -7.27 22.43 -6.99
C GLN A 135 -6.21 21.84 -7.91
N LEU A 136 -6.40 20.60 -8.39
CA LEU A 136 -5.46 19.96 -9.30
C LEU A 136 -6.02 19.87 -10.71
N ASN A 137 -5.08 19.92 -11.65
CA ASN A 137 -5.36 19.81 -13.07
C ASN A 137 -5.82 18.39 -13.43
N GLU A 138 -6.56 18.26 -14.54
CA GLU A 138 -7.17 17.02 -15.07
C GLU A 138 -6.20 15.83 -15.29
N ASN A 139 -4.89 16.07 -15.20
CA ASN A 139 -3.79 15.12 -15.43
C ASN A 139 -3.43 14.26 -14.21
N HIS A 140 -4.20 14.33 -13.13
CA HIS A 140 -3.92 13.58 -11.91
C HIS A 140 -5.13 12.72 -11.55
N ILE A 141 -4.86 11.52 -11.04
CA ILE A 141 -5.88 10.68 -10.44
C ILE A 141 -5.44 10.23 -9.05
N PHE A 142 -6.41 10.24 -8.14
CA PHE A 142 -6.23 9.89 -6.75
C PHE A 142 -7.18 8.77 -6.40
N TYR A 143 -6.66 7.77 -5.70
CA TYR A 143 -7.44 6.69 -5.14
C TYR A 143 -7.18 6.65 -3.64
N TYR A 144 -8.25 6.70 -2.88
CA TYR A 144 -8.20 6.65 -1.43
C TYR A 144 -8.63 5.26 -0.97
N PHE A 145 -7.71 4.54 -0.35
CA PHE A 145 -7.93 3.20 0.19
C PHE A 145 -8.25 3.30 1.68
N GLU A 146 -9.46 2.87 2.04
CA GLU A 146 -9.90 2.68 3.41
C GLU A 146 -9.94 1.18 3.70
N GLY A 147 -8.88 0.67 4.32
CA GLY A 147 -8.73 -0.74 4.67
C GLY A 147 -8.60 -0.98 6.17
N SER A 148 -8.34 -2.24 6.53
CA SER A 148 -8.08 -2.64 7.90
C SER A 148 -6.86 -1.93 8.50
N LYS A 149 -6.93 -1.54 9.77
CA LYS A 149 -5.76 -1.00 10.51
C LYS A 149 -4.61 -1.99 10.58
N LYS A 150 -4.90 -3.28 10.35
CA LYS A 150 -3.88 -4.31 10.31
C LYS A 150 -2.81 -4.06 9.24
N TRP A 151 -3.16 -3.32 8.17
CA TRP A 151 -2.25 -2.91 7.10
C TRP A 151 -1.08 -2.09 7.60
N VAL A 152 -1.38 -1.05 8.37
CA VAL A 152 -0.41 -0.02 8.78
C VAL A 152 0.24 -0.32 10.13
N LYS A 153 -0.09 -1.47 10.73
CA LYS A 153 0.45 -1.85 12.03
C LYS A 153 1.95 -2.12 11.96
N SER A 154 2.41 -2.78 10.89
CA SER A 154 3.82 -3.11 10.70
C SER A 154 4.31 -2.72 9.29
N PRO A 155 5.57 -2.30 9.16
CA PRO A 155 6.20 -2.00 7.87
C PRO A 155 6.11 -3.16 6.87
N ASN A 156 6.28 -4.40 7.36
CA ASN A 156 6.23 -5.60 6.52
C ASN A 156 4.83 -5.80 5.93
N ILE A 157 3.76 -5.67 6.73
CA ILE A 157 2.38 -5.89 6.27
C ILE A 157 1.95 -4.75 5.33
N LEU A 158 2.29 -3.51 5.67
CA LEU A 158 2.06 -2.37 4.79
C LEU A 158 2.72 -2.59 3.42
N SER A 159 3.98 -3.03 3.42
CA SER A 159 4.74 -3.36 2.21
C SER A 159 4.05 -4.42 1.36
N LEU A 160 3.41 -5.43 1.98
CA LEU A 160 2.65 -6.45 1.27
C LEU A 160 1.43 -5.85 0.56
N PHE A 161 0.60 -5.06 1.25
CA PHE A 161 -0.58 -4.45 0.64
C PHE A 161 -0.21 -3.50 -0.50
N MET A 162 0.86 -2.71 -0.34
CA MET A 162 1.36 -1.87 -1.43
C MET A 162 1.84 -2.69 -2.64
N LEU A 163 2.43 -3.86 -2.40
CA LEU A 163 2.83 -4.78 -3.47
C LEU A 163 1.61 -5.38 -4.18
N LEU A 164 0.57 -5.76 -3.43
CA LEU A 164 -0.70 -6.26 -3.97
C LEU A 164 -1.44 -5.19 -4.79
N ILE A 165 -1.31 -3.91 -4.42
CA ILE A 165 -1.84 -2.83 -5.26
C ILE A 165 -1.02 -2.72 -6.56
N ARG A 166 0.31 -2.77 -6.48
CA ARG A 166 1.18 -2.66 -7.67
C ARG A 166 1.07 -3.81 -8.65
N VAL A 167 0.80 -5.03 -8.17
CA VAL A 167 0.71 -6.23 -9.03
C VAL A 167 -0.54 -6.23 -9.92
N SER A 168 -1.53 -5.38 -9.62
CA SER A 168 -2.78 -5.34 -10.38
C SER A 168 -2.58 -4.92 -11.84
N SER A 169 -1.59 -4.07 -12.14
CA SER A 169 -1.24 -3.70 -13.51
C SER A 169 -0.82 -4.91 -14.35
N SER A 170 -0.13 -5.87 -13.74
CA SER A 170 0.28 -7.14 -14.36
C SER A 170 -0.89 -8.12 -14.48
N LEU A 171 -1.86 -8.06 -13.58
CA LEU A 171 -2.99 -9.00 -13.49
C LEU A 171 -4.29 -8.46 -14.11
N LYS A 172 -4.29 -7.26 -14.69
CA LYS A 172 -5.52 -6.61 -15.21
C LYS A 172 -6.26 -7.38 -16.30
N LYS A 173 -5.58 -8.32 -16.97
CA LYS A 173 -6.18 -9.23 -17.97
C LYS A 173 -6.76 -10.51 -17.35
N HIS A 174 -6.44 -10.81 -16.10
CA HIS A 174 -6.89 -12.00 -15.38
C HIS A 174 -7.94 -11.59 -14.35
N THR A 175 -9.13 -11.20 -14.77
CA THR A 175 -10.14 -10.66 -13.84
C THR A 175 -10.91 -11.75 -13.09
N GLU A 176 -10.69 -13.04 -13.36
CA GLU A 176 -11.55 -14.14 -12.91
C GLU A 176 -11.10 -14.85 -11.62
N PHE A 177 -10.13 -14.32 -10.88
CA PHE A 177 -9.84 -14.87 -9.57
C PHE A 177 -10.88 -14.39 -8.55
N GLY A 178 -11.87 -15.22 -8.22
CA GLY A 178 -12.87 -14.94 -7.17
C GLY A 178 -12.48 -15.46 -5.78
N THR A 179 -11.46 -16.30 -5.71
CA THR A 179 -10.97 -16.98 -4.52
C THR A 179 -9.47 -16.79 -4.35
N LEU A 180 -8.96 -17.08 -3.15
CA LEU A 180 -7.53 -17.00 -2.86
C LEU A 180 -6.72 -17.97 -3.75
N ASP A 181 -7.23 -19.18 -3.96
CA ASP A 181 -6.63 -20.15 -4.89
C ASP A 181 -6.65 -19.68 -6.34
N GLY A 182 -7.75 -19.06 -6.79
CA GLY A 182 -7.81 -18.47 -8.12
C GLY A 182 -6.76 -17.37 -8.30
N PHE A 183 -6.53 -16.56 -7.26
CA PHE A 183 -5.52 -15.51 -7.27
C PHE A 183 -4.12 -16.12 -7.36
N HIS A 184 -3.84 -17.17 -6.57
CA HIS A 184 -2.57 -17.89 -6.64
C HIS A 184 -2.30 -18.49 -8.01
N LYS A 185 -3.29 -19.14 -8.62
CA LYS A 185 -3.19 -19.65 -10.00
C LYS A 185 -2.86 -18.52 -10.98
N SER A 186 -3.51 -17.36 -10.82
CA SER A 186 -3.26 -16.19 -11.65
C SER A 186 -1.83 -15.62 -11.48
N LEU A 187 -1.29 -15.63 -10.25
CA LEU A 187 0.12 -15.31 -10.01
C LEU A 187 1.05 -16.32 -10.69
N CYS A 188 0.75 -17.62 -10.57
CA CYS A 188 1.59 -18.68 -11.13
C CYS A 188 1.65 -18.66 -12.66
N ASN A 189 0.56 -18.28 -13.30
CA ASN A 189 0.43 -18.19 -14.76
C ASN A 189 1.00 -16.89 -15.34
N ASN A 190 1.41 -15.94 -14.50
CA ASN A 190 1.92 -14.64 -14.94
C ASN A 190 3.42 -14.54 -14.66
N ASN A 191 4.24 -14.47 -15.72
CA ASN A 191 5.69 -14.36 -15.60
C ASN A 191 6.20 -12.91 -15.70
N ASN A 192 5.30 -11.93 -15.68
CA ASN A 192 5.57 -10.66 -16.36
C ASN A 192 6.24 -9.57 -15.49
N THR A 193 6.50 -9.80 -14.20
CA THR A 193 7.20 -8.79 -13.36
C THR A 193 7.94 -9.39 -12.15
N MET A 194 8.95 -8.67 -11.67
CA MET A 194 9.62 -8.94 -10.39
C MET A 194 8.63 -9.00 -9.21
N TYR A 195 7.59 -8.16 -9.21
CA TYR A 195 6.57 -8.14 -8.17
C TYR A 195 5.74 -9.43 -8.12
N VAL A 196 5.31 -9.94 -9.29
CA VAL A 196 4.59 -11.21 -9.40
C VAL A 196 5.49 -12.37 -8.95
N SER A 197 6.74 -12.40 -9.44
CA SER A 197 7.71 -13.44 -9.07
C SER A 197 7.89 -13.52 -7.55
N TYR A 198 8.04 -12.37 -6.89
CA TYR A 198 8.15 -12.34 -5.42
C TYR A 198 6.88 -12.86 -4.72
N LEU A 199 5.69 -12.38 -5.10
CA LEU A 199 4.44 -12.82 -4.47
C LEU A 199 4.20 -14.32 -4.64
N LYS A 200 4.60 -14.87 -5.79
CA LYS A 200 4.57 -16.30 -6.12
C LYS A 200 5.55 -17.08 -5.25
N THR A 201 6.84 -16.71 -5.24
CA THR A 201 7.90 -17.43 -4.51
C THR A 201 7.62 -17.48 -3.01
N HIS A 202 7.13 -16.39 -2.42
CA HIS A 202 6.87 -16.32 -0.99
C HIS A 202 5.40 -16.53 -0.61
N TYR A 203 4.58 -17.05 -1.54
CA TYR A 203 3.12 -17.17 -1.40
C TYR A 203 2.67 -17.71 -0.04
N LYS A 204 3.16 -18.92 0.31
CA LYS A 204 2.82 -19.57 1.57
C LYS A 204 3.31 -18.78 2.79
N ARG A 205 4.47 -18.14 2.70
CA ARG A 205 5.08 -17.42 3.83
C ARG A 205 4.30 -16.16 4.17
N TRP A 206 4.02 -15.30 3.19
CA TRP A 206 3.26 -14.08 3.48
C TRP A 206 1.81 -14.37 3.86
N LEU A 207 1.20 -15.45 3.35
CA LEU A 207 -0.11 -15.89 3.83
C LEU A 207 -0.09 -16.30 5.31
N LEU A 208 0.92 -17.04 5.75
CA LEU A 208 1.07 -17.37 7.16
C LEU A 208 1.28 -16.12 8.02
N ALA A 209 2.00 -15.11 7.51
CA ALA A 209 2.14 -13.84 8.21
C ALA A 209 0.79 -13.13 8.43
N LEU A 210 -0.14 -13.23 7.47
CA LEU A 210 -1.50 -12.71 7.60
C LEU A 210 -2.39 -13.59 8.49
N LYS A 211 -2.33 -14.91 8.33
CA LYS A 211 -3.08 -15.89 9.14
C LYS A 211 -2.76 -15.78 10.63
N TYR A 212 -1.48 -15.68 10.97
CA TYR A 212 -0.97 -15.60 12.34
C TYR A 212 -0.69 -14.16 12.77
N TYR A 213 -1.31 -13.19 12.11
CA TYR A 213 -1.05 -11.77 12.32
C TYR A 213 -1.11 -11.35 13.80
N ASP A 214 -2.15 -11.76 14.53
CA ASP A 214 -2.32 -11.33 15.93
C ASP A 214 -1.24 -11.93 16.86
N ARG A 215 -0.72 -13.13 16.53
CA ARG A 215 0.41 -13.75 17.23
C ARG A 215 1.73 -13.05 16.94
N LEU A 216 1.92 -12.60 15.69
CA LEU A 216 3.17 -11.96 15.24
C LEU A 216 3.26 -10.50 15.67
N PHE A 217 2.17 -9.73 15.49
CA PHE A 217 2.16 -8.27 15.64
C PHE A 217 1.19 -7.75 16.70
N GLY A 218 0.27 -8.58 17.22
CA GLY A 218 -0.83 -8.11 18.06
C GLY A 218 -0.38 -7.46 19.37
N LYS A 219 0.71 -7.98 19.98
CA LYS A 219 1.27 -7.47 21.23
C LYS A 219 2.28 -6.33 21.06
N ILE A 220 2.76 -6.09 19.84
CA ILE A 220 3.77 -5.06 19.58
C ILE A 220 3.04 -3.74 19.32
N SER A 221 3.44 -2.64 19.96
CA SER A 221 2.83 -1.35 19.66
C SER A 221 3.28 -0.89 18.26
N MET A 222 2.47 -0.08 17.56
CA MET A 222 2.95 0.51 16.29
C MET A 222 4.12 1.45 16.55
N ARG A 223 4.12 2.14 17.69
CA ARG A 223 5.23 2.99 18.07
C ARG A 223 6.52 2.17 18.10
N ASP A 224 6.51 0.99 18.71
CA ASP A 224 7.72 0.14 18.83
C ASP A 224 8.19 -0.37 17.45
N LEU A 225 7.26 -0.61 16.52
CA LEU A 225 7.57 -1.08 15.16
C LEU A 225 8.12 0.02 14.25
N TYR A 226 7.71 1.28 14.44
CA TYR A 226 8.15 2.41 13.63
C TYR A 226 9.23 3.28 14.30
N LEU A 227 9.36 3.19 15.62
CA LEU A 227 10.36 3.82 16.48
C LEU A 227 10.94 2.80 17.46
N PRO A 228 11.75 1.84 16.98
CA PRO A 228 12.48 0.98 17.89
C PRO A 228 13.49 1.80 18.71
N ASP A 229 13.62 1.50 20.01
CA ASP A 229 14.61 2.10 20.91
C ASP A 229 16.07 1.80 20.49
N THR A 230 16.27 0.89 19.53
CA THR A 230 17.58 0.50 19.00
C THR A 230 17.82 1.10 17.60
N LYS A 231 19.10 1.34 17.26
CA LYS A 231 19.59 1.87 15.96
C LYS A 231 19.16 1.08 14.70
N SER A 232 18.32 0.07 14.82
CA SER A 232 17.82 -0.75 13.71
C SER A 232 16.50 -0.19 13.18
N SER A 233 16.52 0.41 11.99
CA SER A 233 15.31 0.92 11.34
C SER A 233 14.40 -0.23 10.86
N LEU A 234 13.55 -0.79 11.73
CA LEU A 234 12.52 -1.77 11.34
C LEU A 234 11.57 -1.21 10.28
N PHE A 235 11.46 0.12 10.19
CA PHE A 235 10.61 0.82 9.23
C PHE A 235 11.04 0.64 7.75
N ASN A 236 12.29 0.27 7.48
CA ASN A 236 12.80 -0.02 6.14
C ASN A 236 12.55 -1.48 5.69
N GLU A 237 11.96 -2.30 6.56
CA GLU A 237 11.80 -3.73 6.35
C GLU A 237 10.53 -4.04 5.57
N GLY A 238 10.69 -4.69 4.42
CA GLY A 238 9.58 -5.09 3.56
C GLY A 238 9.06 -6.45 3.94
N ILE A 239 7.95 -6.86 3.33
CA ILE A 239 7.44 -8.23 3.52
C ILE A 239 8.50 -9.29 3.17
N ASN A 240 9.41 -8.99 2.23
CA ASN A 240 10.55 -9.84 1.85
C ASN A 240 11.45 -10.17 3.02
N THR A 241 11.88 -9.17 3.78
CA THR A 241 12.75 -9.41 4.94
C THR A 241 12.11 -10.34 5.97
N LEU A 242 10.79 -10.27 6.17
CA LEU A 242 10.08 -11.20 7.04
C LEU A 242 10.02 -12.60 6.43
N CYS A 243 9.58 -12.69 5.16
CA CYS A 243 9.49 -13.95 4.42
C CYS A 243 10.83 -14.68 4.33
N ASP A 244 11.93 -13.96 4.24
CA ASP A 244 13.29 -14.50 4.12
C ASP A 244 13.98 -14.69 5.49
N LEU A 245 13.29 -14.37 6.60
CA LEU A 245 13.82 -14.42 7.96
C LEU A 245 15.04 -13.52 8.19
N PHE A 246 15.14 -12.43 7.42
CA PHE A 246 16.17 -11.39 7.56
C PHE A 246 15.70 -10.15 8.34
N VAL A 247 14.44 -10.13 8.82
CA VAL A 247 13.88 -9.08 9.69
C VAL A 247 14.79 -8.84 10.90
N LYS A 248 15.21 -7.59 11.17
CA LYS A 248 16.20 -7.26 12.21
C LYS A 248 15.67 -7.50 13.62
N ASP A 249 14.36 -7.40 13.82
CA ASP A 249 13.71 -7.78 15.07
C ASP A 249 13.85 -9.30 15.28
N LEU A 250 14.73 -9.68 16.19
CA LEU A 250 15.04 -11.08 16.50
C LEU A 250 13.84 -11.83 17.08
N ASP A 251 12.98 -11.15 17.85
CA ASP A 251 11.81 -11.77 18.45
C ASP A 251 10.74 -12.03 17.41
N LEU A 252 10.48 -11.06 16.52
CA LEU A 252 9.60 -11.24 15.37
C LEU A 252 10.14 -12.34 14.44
N ARG A 253 11.44 -12.36 14.17
CA ARG A 253 12.11 -13.41 13.40
C ARG A 253 11.88 -14.79 14.01
N LYS A 254 12.13 -14.96 15.32
CA LYS A 254 11.93 -16.22 16.04
C LYS A 254 10.46 -16.65 16.05
N LYS A 255 9.54 -15.72 16.32
CA LYS A 255 8.08 -15.98 16.30
C LYS A 255 7.63 -16.45 14.92
N PHE A 256 8.08 -15.79 13.86
CA PHE A 256 7.70 -16.15 12.51
C PHE A 256 8.35 -17.46 12.05
N ALA A 257 9.63 -17.70 12.36
CA ALA A 257 10.28 -18.98 12.11
C ALA A 257 9.53 -20.15 12.81
N LYS A 258 9.07 -19.94 14.04
CA LYS A 258 8.22 -20.92 14.75
C LYS A 258 6.91 -21.20 14.01
N VAL A 259 6.22 -20.16 13.54
CA VAL A 259 5.01 -20.32 12.69
C VAL A 259 5.33 -21.12 11.42
N LEU A 260 6.43 -20.81 10.74
CA LEU A 260 6.82 -21.52 9.53
C LEU A 260 7.17 -23.00 9.79
N LYS A 261 7.79 -23.33 10.94
CA LYS A 261 8.06 -24.72 11.36
C LYS A 261 6.76 -25.47 11.68
N GLU A 262 5.86 -24.87 12.47
CA GLU A 262 4.56 -25.46 12.83
C GLU A 262 3.65 -25.73 11.62
N ASN A 263 3.86 -25.05 10.50
CA ASN A 263 3.08 -25.22 9.26
C ASN A 263 3.91 -25.88 8.15
N GLU A 264 5.01 -26.56 8.49
CA GLU A 264 5.86 -27.36 7.59
C GLU A 264 6.41 -26.60 6.36
N ILE A 265 6.51 -25.27 6.45
CA ILE A 265 7.07 -24.43 5.38
C ILE A 265 8.60 -24.36 5.48
N LEU A 266 9.14 -24.45 6.69
CA LEU A 266 10.55 -24.67 6.94
C LEU A 266 10.73 -26.14 7.35
N LYS A 267 11.44 -26.92 6.53
CA LYS A 267 12.04 -28.16 7.01
C LYS A 267 13.08 -27.78 8.08
N SER A 268 13.10 -28.52 9.19
CA SER A 268 13.93 -28.31 10.38
C SER A 268 15.23 -27.55 10.11
N TRP A 269 15.23 -26.24 10.35
CA TRP A 269 16.47 -25.51 10.61
C TRP A 269 16.92 -25.93 12.01
N GLU A 270 17.89 -26.83 12.05
CA GLU A 270 18.83 -26.93 13.16
C GLU A 270 19.55 -25.58 13.23
N VAL A 271 19.35 -24.87 14.34
CA VAL A 271 20.12 -23.68 14.70
C VAL A 271 21.24 -24.15 15.60
#